data_AF-A0A7C5HAA8-F1
#
_entry.id   AF-A0A7C5HAA8-F1
#
_cell.length_a   1.000
_cell.length_b   1.000
_cell.length_c   1.000
_cell.angle_alpha   90.00
_cell.angle_beta   90.00
_cell.angle_gamma   90.00
#
_symmetry.space_group_name_H-M   'P 1'
#
loop_
_entity.id
_entity.type
_entity.pdbx_description
1 polymer ?
#
loop_
_entity_poly.entity_id
_entity_poly.type
_entity_poly.pdbx_seq_one_letter_code
_entity_poly.pdbx_strand_id
1 'polypeptide(L)'
;MEKLNRLAGQVEDLQTAQMAMQKQISELVRELDVLRDQVSKAPSADTIRAEVSRMEARLKQVEQQCAADQELILKEIEKIAAAKSRPVQPSQPQRPAQASPSQPTEMKGYEYVVQPGDTLSAIIAAYRQNNIKVTVEQVLKANPGLDPNKLRVGQKIFIPAPSN
;
A
#
# COMPACT_ATOMS: atom_id res chain seq x y z
N MET A 1 -45.68 52.81 44.10
CA MET A 1 -46.09 51.94 42.97
C MET A 1 -44.93 51.60 42.05
N GLU A 2 -44.17 52.57 41.55
CA GLU A 2 -43.08 52.36 40.58
C GLU A 2 -41.99 51.36 41.02
N LYS A 3 -41.54 51.44 42.29
CA LYS A 3 -40.55 50.50 42.86
C LYS A 3 -41.03 49.04 42.88
N LEU A 4 -42.33 48.83 43.06
CA LEU A 4 -42.95 47.50 43.14
C LEU A 4 -43.02 46.85 41.76
N ASN A 5 -43.35 47.64 40.73
CA ASN A 5 -43.34 47.20 39.34
C ASN A 5 -41.91 46.88 38.87
N ARG A 6 -40.92 47.66 39.32
CA ARG A 6 -39.49 47.38 39.05
C ARG A 6 -39.02 46.10 39.72
N LEU A 7 -39.43 45.87 40.98
CA LEU A 7 -39.07 44.66 41.71
C LEU A 7 -39.70 43.40 41.10
N ALA A 8 -40.95 43.49 40.63
CA ALA A 8 -41.61 42.41 39.89
C ALA A 8 -40.83 42.04 38.61
N GLY A 9 -40.46 43.05 37.81
CA GLY A 9 -39.65 42.81 36.61
C GLY A 9 -38.27 42.21 36.89
N GLN A 10 -37.62 42.59 38.00
CA GLN A 10 -36.36 41.97 38.42
C GLN A 10 -36.53 40.50 38.83
N VAL A 11 -37.64 40.14 39.48
CA VAL A 11 -37.93 38.75 39.84
C VAL A 11 -38.21 37.90 38.60
N GLU A 12 -38.96 38.42 37.63
CA GLU A 12 -39.21 37.75 36.35
C GLU A 12 -37.92 37.54 35.54
N ASP A 13 -37.03 38.54 35.51
CA ASP A 13 -35.71 38.43 34.87
C ASP A 13 -34.83 37.38 35.57
N LEU A 14 -34.76 37.41 36.90
CA LEU A 14 -34.03 36.40 37.70
C LEU A 14 -34.59 35.00 37.49
N GLN A 15 -35.91 34.86 37.39
CA GLN A 15 -36.56 33.57 37.14
C GLN A 15 -36.26 33.05 35.72
N THR A 16 -36.23 33.95 34.74
CA THR A 16 -35.85 33.62 33.36
C THR A 16 -34.38 33.19 33.28
N ALA A 17 -33.48 33.91 33.97
CA ALA A 17 -32.07 33.56 34.08
C ALA A 17 -31.88 32.21 34.79
N GLN A 18 -32.66 31.93 35.84
CA GLN A 18 -32.64 30.64 36.52
C GLN A 18 -33.07 29.50 35.59
N MET A 19 -34.14 29.67 34.81
CA MET A 19 -34.58 28.67 33.83
C MET A 19 -33.52 28.44 32.75
N ALA A 20 -32.88 29.50 32.27
CA ALA A 20 -31.78 29.39 31.30
C ALA A 20 -30.60 28.59 31.88
N MET A 21 -30.21 28.86 33.13
CA MET A 21 -29.15 28.13 33.81
C MET A 21 -29.52 26.66 34.03
N GLN A 22 -30.76 26.35 34.45
CA GLN A 22 -31.24 24.97 34.58
C GLN A 22 -31.21 24.23 33.25
N LYS A 23 -31.58 24.91 32.15
CA LYS A 23 -31.48 24.35 30.81
C LYS A 23 -30.03 24.01 30.46
N GLN A 24 -29.08 24.92 30.67
CA GLN A 24 -27.65 24.67 30.44
C GLN A 24 -27.13 23.49 31.27
N ILE A 25 -27.51 23.38 32.53
CA ILE A 25 -27.14 22.23 33.39
C ILE A 25 -27.68 20.93 32.78
N SER A 26 -28.93 20.91 32.32
CA SER A 26 -29.52 19.72 31.71
C SER A 26 -28.83 19.31 30.41
N GLU A 27 -28.35 20.28 29.62
CA GLU A 27 -27.58 20.03 28.40
C GLU A 27 -26.20 19.46 28.73
N LEU A 28 -25.48 20.08 29.67
CA LEU A 28 -24.18 19.60 30.13
C LEU A 28 -24.26 18.17 30.71
N VAL A 29 -25.32 17.85 31.46
CA VAL A 29 -25.53 16.48 31.98
C VAL A 29 -25.73 15.48 30.83
N ARG A 30 -26.46 15.85 29.78
CA ARG A 30 -26.62 15.00 28.59
C ARG A 30 -25.29 14.82 27.85
N GLU A 31 -24.50 15.89 27.71
CA GLU A 31 -23.17 15.80 27.11
C GLU A 31 -22.26 14.88 27.92
N LEU A 32 -22.27 14.98 29.25
CA LEU A 32 -21.49 14.08 30.12
C LEU A 32 -21.91 12.62 29.99
N ASP A 33 -23.20 12.32 29.86
CA ASP A 33 -23.70 10.95 29.66
C ASP A 33 -23.23 10.39 28.31
N VAL A 34 -23.32 11.19 27.25
CA VAL A 34 -22.82 10.84 25.91
C VAL A 34 -21.30 10.62 25.93
N LEU A 35 -20.54 11.50 26.56
CA LEU A 35 -19.08 11.34 26.68
C LEU A 35 -18.73 10.07 27.46
N ARG A 36 -19.46 9.78 28.54
CA ARG A 36 -19.27 8.56 29.33
C ARG A 36 -19.55 7.31 28.52
N ASP A 37 -20.63 7.28 27.74
CA ASP A 37 -20.95 6.18 26.83
C ASP A 37 -19.86 6.00 25.76
N GLN A 38 -19.37 7.10 25.18
CA GLN A 38 -18.25 7.05 24.22
C GLN A 38 -16.97 6.47 24.85
N VAL A 39 -16.61 6.90 26.06
CA VAL A 39 -15.44 6.37 26.79
C VAL A 39 -15.66 4.90 27.16
N SER A 40 -16.89 4.49 27.48
CA SER A 40 -17.22 3.10 27.80
C SER A 40 -17.17 2.18 26.57
N LYS A 41 -17.46 2.71 25.37
CA LYS A 41 -17.37 2.01 24.08
C LYS A 41 -15.96 2.00 23.50
N ALA A 42 -15.11 2.95 23.90
CA ALA A 42 -13.73 2.97 23.46
C ALA A 42 -13.01 1.69 23.92
N PRO A 43 -12.19 1.07 23.06
CA PRO A 43 -11.42 -0.10 23.45
C PRO A 43 -10.51 0.26 24.64
N SER A 44 -10.62 -0.52 25.72
CA SER A 44 -9.78 -0.33 26.90
C SER A 44 -8.31 -0.48 26.53
N ALA A 45 -7.42 0.15 27.31
CA ALA A 45 -5.98 0.05 27.10
C ALA A 45 -5.48 -1.41 27.05
N ASP A 46 -6.12 -2.30 27.81
CA ASP A 46 -5.85 -3.74 27.80
C ASP A 46 -6.20 -4.41 26.46
N THR A 47 -7.33 -4.03 25.85
CA THR A 47 -7.72 -4.53 24.52
C THR A 47 -6.72 -4.08 23.47
N ILE A 48 -6.36 -2.80 23.47
CA ILE A 48 -5.35 -2.25 22.55
C ILE A 48 -4.01 -2.97 22.74
N ARG A 49 -3.59 -3.19 23.99
CA ARG A 49 -2.36 -3.94 24.30
C ARG A 49 -2.42 -5.38 23.79
N ALA A 50 -3.55 -6.07 23.98
CA ALA A 50 -3.74 -7.42 23.48
C ALA A 50 -3.70 -7.48 21.94
N GLU A 51 -4.32 -6.50 21.26
CA GLU A 51 -4.26 -6.38 19.80
C GLU A 51 -2.84 -6.12 19.30
N VAL A 52 -2.09 -5.25 19.96
CA VAL A 52 -0.67 -5.00 19.65
C VAL A 52 0.14 -6.29 19.80
N SER A 53 0.00 -7.01 20.92
CA SER A 53 0.70 -8.29 21.11
C SER A 53 0.31 -9.35 20.07
N ARG A 54 -0.96 -9.37 19.65
CA ARG A 54 -1.40 -10.24 18.56
C ARG A 54 -0.78 -9.85 17.22
N MET A 55 -0.64 -8.56 16.95
CA MET A 55 0.00 -8.05 15.74
C MET A 55 1.51 -8.38 15.72
N GLU A 56 2.19 -8.21 16.85
CA GLU A 56 3.59 -8.61 17.03
C GLU A 56 3.78 -10.11 16.78
N ALA A 57 2.87 -10.96 17.26
CA ALA A 57 2.91 -12.40 17.00
C ALA A 57 2.76 -12.72 15.49
N ARG A 58 1.86 -12.01 14.78
CA ARG A 58 1.70 -12.17 13.33
C ARG A 58 2.94 -11.73 12.55
N LEU A 59 3.60 -10.66 12.96
CA LEU A 59 4.84 -10.21 12.34
C LEU A 59 5.95 -11.26 12.48
N LYS A 60 6.16 -11.78 13.69
CA LYS A 60 7.11 -12.88 13.92
C LYS A 60 6.79 -14.12 13.10
N GLN A 61 5.52 -14.43 12.93
CA GLN A 61 5.09 -15.56 12.09
C GLN A 61 5.46 -15.35 10.61
N VAL A 62 5.27 -14.13 10.08
CA VAL A 62 5.67 -13.81 8.70
C VAL A 62 7.19 -13.89 8.53
N GLU A 63 7.97 -13.41 9.51
CA GLU A 63 9.43 -13.53 9.47
C GLU A 63 9.89 -14.99 9.45
N GLN A 64 9.28 -15.85 10.28
CA GLN A 64 9.56 -17.28 10.29
C GLN A 64 9.16 -17.96 8.97
N GLN A 65 8.03 -17.56 8.37
CA GLN A 65 7.62 -18.06 7.06
C GLN A 65 8.65 -17.66 5.99
N CYS A 66 8.98 -16.37 5.87
CA CYS A 66 9.99 -15.90 4.92
C CYS A 66 11.32 -16.66 5.08
N ALA A 67 11.78 -16.91 6.30
CA ALA A 67 13.01 -17.67 6.54
C ALA A 67 12.89 -19.14 6.08
N ALA A 68 11.75 -19.80 6.36
CA ALA A 68 11.49 -21.16 5.91
C ALA A 68 11.37 -21.26 4.38
N ASP A 69 10.64 -20.33 3.77
CA ASP A 69 10.48 -20.23 2.32
C ASP A 69 11.84 -19.97 1.64
N GLN A 70 12.68 -19.09 2.20
CA GLN A 70 14.04 -18.84 1.71
C GLN A 70 14.89 -20.13 1.73
N GLU A 71 14.80 -20.94 2.78
CA GLU A 71 15.52 -22.21 2.85
C GLU A 71 15.04 -23.21 1.79
N LEU A 72 13.73 -23.32 1.58
CA LEU A 72 13.15 -24.20 0.56
C LEU A 72 13.56 -23.78 -0.85
N ILE A 73 13.58 -22.48 -1.13
CA ILE A 73 14.03 -21.94 -2.42
C ILE A 73 15.49 -22.32 -2.69
N LEU A 74 16.39 -22.20 -1.71
CA LEU A 74 17.79 -22.58 -1.87
C LEU A 74 17.93 -24.08 -2.20
N LYS A 75 17.21 -24.95 -1.48
CA LYS A 75 17.21 -26.41 -1.73
C LYS A 75 16.69 -26.76 -3.13
N GLU A 76 15.63 -26.09 -3.60
CA GLU A 76 15.13 -26.30 -4.96
C GLU A 76 16.09 -25.80 -6.03
N ILE A 77 16.77 -24.66 -5.81
CA ILE A 77 17.82 -24.17 -6.71
C ILE A 77 18.97 -25.19 -6.83
N GLU A 78 19.41 -25.79 -5.73
CA GLU A 78 20.43 -26.85 -5.75
C GLU A 78 19.96 -28.10 -6.52
N LYS A 79 18.71 -28.54 -6.32
CA LYS A 79 18.14 -29.65 -7.10
C LYS A 79 18.04 -29.34 -8.59
N ILE A 80 17.63 -28.13 -8.95
CA ILE A 80 17.56 -27.67 -10.35
C ILE A 80 18.97 -27.60 -10.96
N ALA A 81 19.96 -27.13 -10.20
CA ALA A 81 21.37 -27.12 -10.63
C ALA A 81 21.91 -28.54 -10.84
N ALA A 82 21.61 -29.48 -9.94
CA ALA A 82 21.98 -30.90 -10.09
C ALA A 82 21.29 -31.55 -11.31
N ALA A 83 20.00 -31.26 -11.55
CA ALA A 83 19.25 -31.79 -12.69
C ALA A 83 19.68 -31.21 -14.05
N LYS A 84 20.34 -30.05 -14.10
CA LYS A 84 20.85 -29.43 -15.34
C LYS A 84 22.23 -29.93 -15.78
N SER A 85 22.80 -30.92 -15.10
CA SER A 85 24.02 -31.61 -15.52
C SER A 85 23.72 -32.70 -16.56
N ARG A 86 23.07 -32.33 -17.67
CA ARG A 86 23.12 -33.11 -18.92
C ARG A 86 24.02 -32.31 -19.86
N PRO A 87 25.16 -32.85 -20.32
CA PRO A 87 26.11 -32.08 -21.11
C PRO A 87 25.46 -31.68 -22.43
N VAL A 88 25.23 -30.38 -22.62
CA VAL A 88 25.01 -29.80 -23.94
C VAL A 88 26.35 -29.81 -24.66
N GLN A 89 26.51 -30.81 -25.52
CA GLN A 89 27.56 -30.91 -26.52
C GLN A 89 27.57 -29.62 -27.36
N PRO A 90 28.72 -28.98 -27.60
CA PRO A 90 28.78 -27.83 -28.49
C PRO A 90 28.68 -28.32 -29.93
N SER A 91 27.56 -28.02 -30.59
CA SER A 91 27.44 -28.11 -32.05
C SER A 91 26.92 -26.78 -32.55
N GLN A 92 27.84 -25.93 -33.01
CA GLN A 92 27.48 -24.87 -33.96
C GLN A 92 27.00 -25.52 -35.26
N PRO A 93 25.96 -24.96 -35.88
CA PRO A 93 26.17 -24.45 -37.24
C PRO A 93 25.91 -22.95 -37.33
N GLN A 94 26.59 -22.34 -38.28
CA GLN A 94 26.83 -20.91 -38.45
C GLN A 94 25.60 -20.09 -38.88
N ARG A 95 25.76 -18.78 -38.66
CA ARG A 95 24.84 -17.63 -38.81
C ARG A 95 24.49 -17.29 -40.29
N PRO A 96 23.59 -16.31 -40.51
CA PRO A 96 24.07 -14.97 -40.91
C PRO A 96 23.35 -13.89 -40.09
N ALA A 97 24.02 -13.15 -39.19
CA ALA A 97 24.84 -11.97 -39.41
C ALA A 97 24.00 -10.78 -39.90
N GLN A 98 23.30 -10.13 -38.96
CA GLN A 98 23.05 -8.69 -38.98
C GLN A 98 23.26 -8.22 -37.53
N ALA A 99 24.50 -7.85 -37.20
CA ALA A 99 24.97 -6.47 -37.22
C ALA A 99 24.46 -5.70 -36.00
N SER A 100 25.28 -5.73 -34.94
CA SER A 100 25.35 -4.58 -34.05
C SER A 100 25.79 -3.36 -34.86
N PRO A 101 25.25 -2.18 -34.57
CA PRO A 101 26.13 -1.08 -34.32
C PRO A 101 25.84 -0.52 -32.93
N SER A 102 26.90 -0.50 -32.13
CA SER A 102 27.29 0.59 -31.25
C SER A 102 26.28 1.74 -31.14
N GLN A 103 25.72 1.92 -29.94
CA GLN A 103 25.54 3.23 -29.32
C GLN A 103 25.35 3.02 -27.81
N PRO A 104 26.19 3.62 -26.95
CA PRO A 104 25.82 3.87 -25.57
C PRO A 104 24.82 5.03 -25.59
N THR A 105 23.60 4.78 -26.07
CA THR A 105 22.52 5.73 -25.85
C THR A 105 22.07 5.51 -24.42
N GLU A 106 22.24 6.53 -23.60
CA GLU A 106 21.73 6.65 -22.24
C GLU A 106 20.19 6.59 -22.24
N MET A 107 19.57 5.50 -22.70
CA MET A 107 18.20 5.19 -22.32
C MET A 107 18.25 4.78 -20.86
N LYS A 108 18.15 5.79 -19.99
CA LYS A 108 17.78 5.56 -18.59
C LYS A 108 16.45 4.83 -18.62
N GLY A 109 16.47 3.60 -18.16
CA GLY A 109 15.33 2.70 -18.16
C GLY A 109 15.54 1.66 -17.08
N TYR A 110 14.47 0.96 -16.76
CA TYR A 110 14.47 -0.05 -15.72
C TYR A 110 14.21 -1.41 -16.37
N GLU A 111 15.10 -2.38 -16.14
CA GLU A 111 14.80 -3.76 -16.45
C GLU A 111 13.91 -4.34 -15.34
N TYR A 112 12.74 -4.83 -15.72
CA TYR A 112 11.80 -5.47 -14.81
C TYR A 112 11.65 -6.95 -15.15
N VAL A 113 11.71 -7.80 -14.12
CA VAL A 113 11.44 -9.24 -14.25
C VAL A 113 10.03 -9.49 -13.76
N VAL A 114 9.16 -9.99 -14.65
CA VAL A 114 7.74 -10.26 -14.35
C VAL A 114 7.63 -11.26 -13.19
N GLN A 115 6.91 -10.89 -12.14
CA GLN A 115 6.60 -11.75 -11.00
C GLN A 115 5.24 -12.46 -11.19
N PRO A 116 4.98 -13.57 -10.47
CA PRO A 116 3.69 -14.25 -10.54
C PRO A 116 2.55 -13.32 -10.12
N GLY A 117 1.56 -13.15 -11.00
CA GLY A 117 0.39 -12.30 -10.77
C GLY A 117 0.50 -10.89 -11.36
N ASP A 118 1.66 -10.52 -11.91
CA ASP A 118 1.81 -9.24 -12.60
C ASP A 118 1.08 -9.21 -13.94
N THR A 119 0.52 -8.04 -14.25
CA THR A 119 0.01 -7.70 -15.58
C THR A 119 0.76 -6.49 -16.11
N LEU A 120 0.87 -6.37 -17.44
CA LEU A 120 1.60 -5.24 -18.05
C LEU A 120 1.01 -3.90 -17.57
N SER A 121 -0.31 -3.83 -17.45
CA SER A 121 -1.03 -2.67 -16.94
C SER A 121 -0.70 -2.37 -15.48
N ALA A 122 -0.60 -3.39 -14.61
CA ALA A 122 -0.24 -3.22 -13.20
C ALA A 122 1.20 -2.74 -13.03
N ILE A 123 2.15 -3.33 -13.77
CA ILE A 123 3.56 -2.91 -13.78
C ILE A 123 3.64 -1.44 -14.20
N ILE A 124 3.06 -1.08 -15.35
CA ILE A 124 3.10 0.31 -15.85
C ILE A 124 2.43 1.28 -14.86
N ALA A 125 1.31 0.90 -14.25
CA ALA A 125 0.65 1.72 -13.24
C ALA A 125 1.53 1.94 -12.00
N ALA A 126 2.22 0.90 -11.52
CA ALA A 126 3.16 1.00 -10.40
C ALA A 126 4.33 1.96 -10.74
N TYR A 127 4.91 1.86 -11.94
CA TYR A 127 5.97 2.78 -12.37
C TYR A 127 5.47 4.22 -12.53
N ARG A 128 4.25 4.43 -13.01
CA ARG A 128 3.60 5.77 -13.03
C ARG A 128 3.43 6.37 -11.64
N GLN A 129 3.06 5.56 -10.64
CA GLN A 129 2.98 6.00 -9.25
C GLN A 129 4.34 6.42 -8.69
N ASN A 130 5.42 5.81 -9.18
CA ASN A 130 6.81 6.17 -8.84
C ASN A 130 7.35 7.38 -9.64
N ASN A 131 6.47 8.27 -10.12
CA ASN A 131 6.79 9.45 -10.92
C ASN A 131 7.46 9.14 -12.29
N ILE A 132 7.43 7.89 -12.76
CA ILE A 132 7.99 7.51 -14.07
C ILE A 132 6.85 7.54 -15.09
N LYS A 133 6.82 8.58 -15.94
CA LYS A 133 5.81 8.71 -17.00
C LYS A 133 6.10 7.72 -18.14
N VAL A 134 5.57 6.50 -18.01
CA VAL A 134 5.69 5.45 -19.04
C VAL A 134 4.31 5.01 -19.53
N THR A 135 4.16 4.73 -20.83
CA THR A 135 2.91 4.23 -21.43
C THR A 135 3.07 2.84 -22.01
N VAL A 136 1.96 2.11 -22.16
CA VAL A 136 1.93 0.76 -22.74
C VAL A 136 2.59 0.76 -24.11
N GLU A 137 2.29 1.75 -24.95
CA GLU A 137 2.88 1.89 -26.28
C GLU A 137 4.40 2.10 -26.23
N GLN A 138 4.91 2.86 -25.26
CA GLN A 138 6.36 3.05 -25.09
C GLN A 138 7.06 1.75 -24.66
N VAL A 139 6.43 0.98 -23.76
CA VAL A 139 6.97 -0.33 -23.35
C VAL A 139 6.92 -1.33 -24.50
N LEU A 140 5.83 -1.37 -25.27
CA LEU A 140 5.72 -2.26 -26.44
C LEU A 140 6.73 -1.89 -27.54
N LYS A 141 6.97 -0.60 -27.76
CA LYS A 141 7.98 -0.11 -28.69
C LYS A 141 9.40 -0.47 -28.25
N ALA A 142 9.66 -0.44 -26.93
CA ALA A 142 10.93 -0.83 -26.36
C ALA A 142 11.14 -2.35 -26.30
N ASN A 143 10.06 -3.15 -26.34
CA ASN A 143 10.11 -4.61 -26.29
C ASN A 143 9.39 -5.21 -27.51
N PRO A 144 10.02 -5.21 -28.70
CA PRO A 144 9.41 -5.77 -29.90
C PRO A 144 9.09 -7.25 -29.70
N GLY A 145 7.82 -7.62 -29.90
CA GLY A 145 7.31 -8.99 -29.69
C GLY A 145 6.77 -9.28 -28.28
N LEU A 146 6.67 -8.27 -27.40
CA LEU A 146 5.99 -8.41 -26.12
C LEU A 146 4.47 -8.37 -26.31
N ASP A 147 3.80 -9.44 -25.91
CA ASP A 147 2.34 -9.53 -25.88
C ASP A 147 1.81 -9.08 -24.52
N PRO A 148 0.99 -8.02 -24.43
CA PRO A 148 0.47 -7.50 -23.16
C PRO A 148 -0.44 -8.49 -22.43
N ASN A 149 -1.05 -9.42 -23.17
CA ASN A 149 -1.94 -10.46 -22.65
C ASN A 149 -1.23 -11.80 -22.37
N LYS A 150 0.06 -11.91 -22.69
CA LYS A 150 0.82 -13.17 -22.55
C LYS A 150 2.17 -12.94 -21.85
N LEU A 151 2.15 -12.18 -20.78
CA LEU A 151 3.33 -12.06 -19.92
C LEU A 151 3.64 -13.40 -19.24
N ARG A 152 4.89 -13.85 -19.39
CA ARG A 152 5.37 -15.04 -18.69
C ARG A 152 6.15 -14.61 -17.44
N VAL A 153 5.91 -15.30 -16.33
CA VAL A 153 6.71 -15.13 -15.12
C VAL A 153 8.18 -15.39 -15.43
N GLY A 154 9.07 -14.50 -14.99
CA GLY A 154 10.50 -14.54 -15.29
C GLY A 154 10.90 -13.89 -16.63
N GLN A 155 9.94 -13.38 -17.41
CA GLN A 155 10.24 -12.61 -18.62
C GLN A 155 10.84 -11.25 -18.24
N LYS A 156 11.92 -10.88 -18.91
CA LYS A 156 12.54 -9.55 -18.79
C LYS A 156 11.84 -8.56 -19.70
N ILE A 157 11.46 -7.42 -19.14
CA ILE A 157 10.83 -6.30 -19.84
C ILE A 157 11.68 -5.07 -19.61
N PHE A 158 11.97 -4.35 -20.67
CA PHE A 158 12.62 -3.05 -20.57
C PHE A 158 11.56 -1.94 -20.44
N ILE A 159 11.62 -1.19 -19.35
CA ILE A 159 10.72 -0.06 -19.09
C ILE A 159 11.50 1.23 -19.38
N PRO A 160 11.21 1.95 -20.48
CA PRO A 160 11.89 3.19 -20.78
C PRO A 160 11.49 4.26 -19.75
N ALA A 161 12.46 4.91 -19.12
CA ALA A 161 12.19 6.12 -18.35
C ALA A 161 12.20 7.32 -19.32
N PRO A 162 11.34 8.32 -19.11
CA PRO A 162 11.42 9.55 -19.89
C PRO A 162 12.78 10.22 -19.59
N SER A 163 13.64 10.29 -20.60
CA SER A 163 14.73 11.26 -20.60
C SER A 163 14.08 12.65 -20.64
N ASN A 164 14.28 13.41 -19.57
CA ASN A 164 13.75 14.76 -19.40
C ASN A 164 14.20 15.71 -20.52
#